data_AF-A0A2E0CVT4-F1
#
_entry.id   AF-A0A2E0CVT4-F1
#
_cell.length_a   1.000
_cell.length_b   1.000
_cell.length_c   1.000
_cell.angle_alpha   90.00
_cell.angle_beta   90.00
_cell.angle_gamma   90.00
#
_symmetry.space_group_name_H-M   'P 1'
#
loop_
_entity.id
_entity.type
_entity.pdbx_description
1 polymer ?
#
loop_
_entity_poly.entity_id
_entity_poly.type
_entity_poly.pdbx_seq_one_letter_code
_entity_poly.pdbx_strand_id
1 'polypeptide(L)'
;MIDLDSQHENHNNHKINSTKTNTLYNWRIYHPYEDVEKRVCVEVNAWRGLLYRWRFIIPHDYKGIVKWGVGKSGTSIIKDSIKSKIQNGPVKMINGPTVLWFGGNESLSTELSAYLVFEGEPPQYISFGQAREVDGPPYELEGITLGNNTHNHP
;
A
#
# COMPACT_ATOMS: atom_id res chain seq x y z
N MET A 1 -42.25 41.17 30.21
CA MET A 1 -40.96 41.09 30.90
C MET A 1 -40.67 39.63 31.10
N ILE A 2 -39.87 39.06 30.21
CA ILE A 2 -39.37 37.68 30.26
C ILE A 2 -37.92 37.79 29.78
N ASP A 3 -37.03 37.26 30.60
CA ASP A 3 -35.58 37.44 30.57
C ASP A 3 -34.88 36.82 29.35
N LEU A 4 -33.71 37.39 29.07
CA LEU A 4 -32.68 36.94 28.15
C LEU A 4 -31.89 35.72 28.68
N ASP A 5 -31.16 35.11 27.75
CA ASP A 5 -29.99 34.24 27.88
C ASP A 5 -30.22 32.74 28.18
N SER A 6 -29.98 31.90 27.17
CA SER A 6 -28.64 31.33 27.01
C SER A 6 -28.59 30.39 25.80
N GLN A 7 -27.53 30.54 25.02
CA GLN A 7 -27.21 29.68 23.88
C GLN A 7 -26.68 28.32 24.34
N HIS A 8 -27.04 27.27 23.63
CA HIS A 8 -26.20 26.07 23.55
C HIS A 8 -26.19 25.54 22.11
N GLU A 9 -25.07 25.83 21.45
CA GLU A 9 -24.63 25.24 20.21
C GLU A 9 -24.56 23.70 20.34
N ASN A 10 -25.11 22.98 19.36
CA ASN A 10 -24.84 21.56 19.16
C ASN A 10 -24.16 21.38 17.80
N HIS A 11 -22.94 21.90 17.69
CA HIS A 11 -22.02 21.48 16.65
C HIS A 11 -21.47 20.10 17.01
N ASN A 12 -22.11 19.06 16.47
CA ASN A 12 -21.60 17.69 16.43
C ASN A 12 -20.29 17.66 15.60
N ASN A 13 -19.19 18.06 16.22
CA ASN A 13 -17.85 17.77 15.75
C ASN A 13 -17.62 16.26 15.91
N HIS A 14 -17.94 15.49 14.86
CA HIS A 14 -17.31 14.19 14.64
C HIS A 14 -15.81 14.42 14.44
N LYS A 15 -15.11 14.57 15.57
CA LYS A 15 -13.66 14.59 15.63
C LYS A 15 -13.22 13.18 15.27
N ILE A 16 -12.99 12.96 13.97
CA ILE A 16 -12.29 11.78 13.47
C ILE A 16 -10.95 11.78 14.22
N ASN A 17 -10.85 10.93 15.23
CA ASN A 17 -9.60 10.67 15.94
C ASN A 17 -8.69 9.89 14.97
N SER A 18 -8.12 10.60 14.00
CA SER A 18 -6.93 10.18 13.30
C SER A 18 -5.80 10.26 14.32
N THR A 19 -5.66 9.23 15.18
CA THR A 19 -4.37 8.95 15.80
C THR A 19 -3.41 8.70 14.65
N LYS A 20 -2.65 9.73 14.28
CA LYS A 20 -1.61 9.69 13.26
C LYS A 20 -0.54 8.73 13.75
N THR A 21 -0.73 7.44 13.51
CA THR A 21 0.37 6.48 13.59
C THR A 21 1.34 6.90 12.50
N ASN A 22 2.54 7.33 12.90
CA ASN A 22 3.61 7.61 11.94
C ASN A 22 3.83 6.34 11.11
N THR A 23 3.59 6.42 9.80
CA THR A 23 3.83 5.31 8.88
C THR A 23 5.28 4.85 9.00
N LEU A 24 5.50 3.53 8.94
CA LEU A 24 6.84 2.95 8.84
C LEU A 24 7.34 2.96 7.39
N TYR A 25 6.50 3.37 6.45
CA TYR A 25 6.68 3.18 5.03
C TYR A 25 6.75 4.51 4.30
N ASN A 26 7.65 4.59 3.33
CA ASN A 26 7.64 5.59 2.28
C ASN A 26 6.98 4.96 1.05
N TRP A 27 5.90 5.57 0.58
CA TRP A 27 5.22 5.17 -0.65
C TRP A 27 5.58 6.14 -1.78
N ARG A 28 5.94 5.62 -2.95
CA ARG A 28 6.06 6.40 -4.19
C ARG A 28 5.33 5.69 -5.31
N ILE A 29 4.70 6.48 -6.18
CA ILE A 29 3.98 5.99 -7.35
C ILE A 29 4.61 6.64 -8.58
N TYR A 30 5.02 5.81 -9.53
CA TYR A 30 5.54 6.22 -10.81
C TYR A 30 4.51 5.94 -11.89
N HIS A 31 4.11 6.97 -12.63
CA HIS A 31 3.20 6.89 -13.75
C HIS A 31 3.44 8.07 -14.71
N PRO A 32 3.64 7.82 -16.02
CA PRO A 32 3.83 6.50 -16.62
C PRO A 32 5.14 5.84 -16.14
N TYR A 33 5.18 4.52 -16.11
CA TYR A 33 6.39 3.76 -15.76
C TYR A 33 7.00 3.12 -17.01
N GLU A 34 8.32 3.25 -17.18
CA GLU A 34 9.06 2.80 -18.39
C GLU A 34 8.48 3.38 -19.70
N ASP A 35 7.99 4.62 -19.65
CA ASP A 35 7.34 5.32 -20.77
C ASP A 35 6.13 4.58 -21.36
N VAL A 36 5.55 3.64 -20.61
CA VAL A 36 4.30 2.96 -20.97
C VAL A 36 3.15 3.65 -20.26
N GLU A 37 2.30 4.34 -21.04
CA GLU A 37 1.19 5.16 -20.54
C GLU A 37 0.34 4.44 -19.49
N LYS A 38 -0.08 3.20 -19.78
CA LYS A 38 -0.94 2.42 -18.89
C LYS A 38 -0.19 1.61 -17.85
N ARG A 39 1.08 1.94 -17.56
CA ARG A 39 1.90 1.23 -16.60
C ARG A 39 2.17 2.10 -15.39
N VAL A 40 2.05 1.50 -14.22
CA VAL A 40 2.29 2.15 -12.94
C VAL A 40 3.23 1.26 -12.14
N CYS A 41 4.16 1.90 -11.43
CA CYS A 41 5.05 1.23 -10.50
C CYS A 41 4.85 1.83 -9.11
N VAL A 42 4.60 0.97 -8.13
CA VAL A 42 4.51 1.31 -6.72
C VAL A 42 5.80 0.89 -6.04
N GLU A 43 6.45 1.85 -5.41
CA GLU A 43 7.64 1.67 -4.60
C GLU A 43 7.28 1.81 -3.12
N VAL A 44 7.76 0.88 -2.31
CA VAL A 44 7.68 0.96 -0.85
C VAL A 44 9.04 0.72 -0.23
N ASN A 45 9.43 1.62 0.67
CA ASN A 45 10.70 1.51 1.40
C ASN A 45 10.56 1.96 2.86
N ALA A 46 11.58 1.73 3.68
CA ALA A 46 11.51 2.11 5.08
C ALA A 46 11.49 3.63 5.23
N TRP A 47 10.58 4.17 6.04
CA TRP A 47 10.67 5.55 6.52
C TRP A 47 11.94 5.76 7.34
N ARG A 48 12.26 4.78 8.20
CA ARG A 48 13.46 4.71 9.01
C ARG A 48 13.79 3.26 9.36
N GLY A 49 15.07 2.98 9.63
CA GLY A 49 15.51 1.65 10.05
C GLY A 49 15.38 0.61 8.93
N LEU A 50 15.05 -0.63 9.32
CA LEU A 50 14.93 -1.77 8.42
C LEU A 50 13.53 -2.38 8.52
N LEU A 51 13.01 -2.84 7.38
CA LEU A 51 11.74 -3.58 7.31
C LEU A 51 12.02 -4.99 6.81
N TYR A 52 11.83 -5.98 7.67
CA TYR A 52 12.09 -7.38 7.34
C TYR A 52 10.79 -8.09 6.95
N ARG A 53 10.91 -9.19 6.18
CA ARG A 53 9.76 -10.06 5.83
C ARG A 53 8.58 -9.28 5.24
N TRP A 54 8.86 -8.38 4.32
CA TRP A 54 7.87 -7.49 3.75
C TRP A 54 6.96 -8.21 2.75
N ARG A 55 5.71 -7.74 2.62
CA ARG A 55 4.67 -8.32 1.75
C ARG A 55 3.85 -7.19 1.13
N PHE A 56 3.68 -7.23 -0.19
CA PHE A 56 2.56 -6.60 -0.86
C PHE A 56 1.32 -7.48 -0.77
N ILE A 57 0.15 -6.87 -0.68
CA ILE A 57 -1.17 -7.49 -0.79
C ILE A 57 -1.97 -6.77 -1.87
N ILE A 58 -2.64 -7.57 -2.70
CA ILE A 58 -3.57 -7.09 -3.73
C ILE A 58 -4.83 -7.98 -3.79
N PRO A 59 -5.92 -7.51 -4.42
CA PRO A 59 -7.06 -8.37 -4.77
C PRO A 59 -6.63 -9.59 -5.58
N HIS A 60 -7.16 -10.78 -5.25
CA HIS A 60 -6.76 -12.04 -5.90
C HIS A 60 -7.18 -12.18 -7.37
N ASP A 61 -8.20 -11.45 -7.76
CA ASP A 61 -8.78 -11.40 -9.09
C ASP A 61 -8.06 -10.40 -10.01
N TYR A 62 -7.19 -9.55 -9.47
CA TYR A 62 -6.40 -8.62 -10.26
C TYR A 62 -5.42 -9.34 -11.17
N LYS A 63 -5.45 -9.03 -12.47
CA LYS A 63 -4.62 -9.68 -13.51
C LYS A 63 -3.54 -8.78 -14.12
N GLY A 64 -3.46 -7.52 -13.71
CA GLY A 64 -2.57 -6.53 -14.32
C GLY A 64 -1.13 -6.54 -13.80
N ILE A 65 -0.72 -7.47 -12.93
CA ILE A 65 0.67 -7.49 -12.42
C ILE A 65 1.63 -7.82 -13.55
N VAL A 66 2.63 -6.95 -13.76
CA VAL A 66 3.68 -7.14 -14.78
C VAL A 66 4.92 -7.77 -14.17
N LYS A 67 5.44 -7.15 -13.09
CA LYS A 67 6.65 -7.59 -12.39
C LYS A 67 6.71 -6.99 -11.00
N TRP A 68 7.50 -7.61 -10.13
CA TRP A 68 7.77 -7.11 -8.80
C TRP A 68 9.17 -7.54 -8.37
N GLY A 69 9.80 -6.78 -7.49
CA GLY A 69 11.22 -6.94 -7.20
C GLY A 69 11.71 -6.03 -6.09
N VAL A 70 13.03 -5.95 -5.94
CA VAL A 70 13.69 -4.96 -5.09
C VAL A 70 14.64 -4.11 -5.93
N GLY A 71 14.95 -2.91 -5.47
CA GLY A 71 15.85 -2.00 -6.18
C GLY A 71 16.27 -0.83 -5.32
N LYS A 72 17.24 -0.04 -5.82
CA LYS A 72 17.68 1.17 -5.13
C LYS A 72 16.51 2.15 -5.03
N SER A 73 16.25 2.70 -3.84
CA SER A 73 15.15 3.62 -3.62
C SER A 73 15.19 4.82 -4.56
N GLY A 74 14.02 5.25 -5.04
CA GLY A 74 13.89 6.45 -5.86
C GLY A 74 14.36 6.31 -7.31
N THR A 75 14.90 5.15 -7.72
CA THR A 75 15.45 4.96 -9.08
C THR A 75 14.46 4.39 -10.05
N SER A 76 13.36 3.78 -9.57
CA SER A 76 12.40 3.02 -10.37
C SER A 76 13.00 1.79 -11.09
N ILE A 77 14.28 1.49 -10.88
CA ILE A 77 14.97 0.33 -11.46
C ILE A 77 14.75 -0.89 -10.57
N ILE A 78 14.10 -1.91 -11.14
CA ILE A 78 13.74 -3.14 -10.43
C ILE A 78 14.74 -4.25 -10.79
N LYS A 79 15.23 -4.95 -9.77
CA LYS A 79 15.96 -6.21 -9.89
C LYS A 79 15.07 -7.34 -9.41
N ASP A 80 14.88 -8.35 -10.26
CA ASP A 80 14.17 -9.58 -9.90
C ASP A 80 15.08 -10.58 -9.15
N SER A 81 15.96 -10.07 -8.29
CA SER A 81 16.91 -10.87 -7.51
C SER A 81 16.53 -10.85 -6.04
N ILE A 82 15.25 -11.09 -5.74
CA ILE A 82 14.75 -11.08 -4.37
C ILE A 82 15.28 -12.31 -3.63
N LYS A 83 16.01 -12.09 -2.53
CA LYS A 83 16.41 -13.20 -1.68
C LYS A 83 15.20 -13.74 -0.92
N SER A 84 14.97 -15.05 -1.02
CA SER A 84 13.79 -15.73 -0.43
C SER A 84 12.48 -15.08 -0.89
N LYS A 85 12.31 -15.04 -2.22
CA LYS A 85 11.10 -14.54 -2.88
C LYS A 85 9.91 -15.42 -2.50
N ILE A 86 8.81 -14.80 -2.09
CA ILE A 86 7.59 -15.48 -1.65
C ILE A 86 6.40 -14.95 -2.44
N GLN A 87 5.54 -15.86 -2.85
CA GLN A 87 4.23 -15.56 -3.40
C GLN A 87 3.26 -16.62 -2.94
N ASN A 88 2.15 -16.21 -2.34
CA ASN A 88 1.16 -17.10 -1.75
C ASN A 88 -0.25 -16.51 -1.89
N GLY A 89 -1.23 -17.34 -1.52
CA GLY A 89 -2.65 -17.10 -1.75
C GLY A 89 -3.17 -17.89 -2.95
N PRO A 90 -4.47 -17.78 -3.25
CA PRO A 90 -5.44 -16.87 -2.63
C PRO A 90 -5.80 -17.24 -1.19
N VAL A 91 -6.00 -16.24 -0.32
CA VAL A 91 -6.55 -16.43 1.04
C VAL A 91 -7.61 -15.38 1.33
N LYS A 92 -8.64 -15.81 2.07
CA LYS A 92 -9.69 -14.94 2.57
C LYS A 92 -9.23 -14.19 3.82
N MET A 93 -9.16 -12.86 3.77
CA MET A 93 -8.94 -12.06 4.98
C MET A 93 -10.18 -12.15 5.90
N ILE A 94 -9.97 -12.12 7.22
CA ILE A 94 -11.07 -12.08 8.20
C ILE A 94 -11.91 -10.83 7.92
N ASN A 95 -13.20 -11.03 7.60
CA ASN A 95 -14.14 -9.97 7.21
C ASN A 95 -13.67 -9.09 6.03
N GLY A 96 -12.77 -9.61 5.18
CA GLY A 96 -12.17 -8.87 4.08
C GLY A 96 -12.25 -9.57 2.73
N PRO A 97 -11.61 -9.00 1.69
CA PRO A 97 -11.52 -9.61 0.37
C PRO A 97 -10.64 -10.86 0.37
N THR A 98 -10.72 -11.62 -0.72
CA THR A 98 -9.73 -12.65 -1.02
C THR A 98 -8.54 -12.00 -1.71
N VAL A 99 -7.34 -12.29 -1.23
CA VAL A 99 -6.12 -11.60 -1.63
C VAL A 99 -5.01 -12.55 -2.04
N LEU A 100 -4.09 -12.03 -2.85
CA LEU A 100 -2.76 -12.59 -3.05
C LEU A 100 -1.76 -11.76 -2.25
N TRP A 101 -0.68 -12.38 -1.80
CA TRP A 101 0.45 -11.63 -1.29
C TRP A 101 1.76 -12.15 -1.85
N PHE A 102 2.72 -11.25 -1.97
CA PHE A 102 4.05 -11.55 -2.44
C PHE A 102 5.06 -10.63 -1.78
N GLY A 103 6.29 -11.10 -1.63
CA GLY A 103 7.35 -10.28 -1.06
C GLY A 103 8.65 -11.02 -0.88
N GLY A 104 9.48 -10.51 0.04
CA GLY A 104 10.80 -11.04 0.30
C GLY A 104 11.11 -11.04 1.79
N ASN A 105 12.13 -11.82 2.16
CA ASN A 105 12.62 -11.84 3.54
C ASN A 105 13.85 -10.96 3.74
N GLU A 106 14.48 -10.48 2.65
CA GLU A 106 15.50 -9.46 2.75
C GLU A 106 14.95 -8.15 3.32
N SER A 107 15.77 -7.48 4.12
CA SER A 107 15.37 -6.23 4.76
C SER A 107 15.37 -5.08 3.75
N LEU A 108 14.26 -4.36 3.66
CA LEU A 108 14.22 -3.05 3.03
C LEU A 108 14.82 -2.00 3.96
N SER A 109 15.22 -0.87 3.40
CA SER A 109 15.81 0.24 4.14
C SER A 109 15.37 1.58 3.54
N THR A 110 16.01 2.67 3.97
CA THR A 110 15.86 3.96 3.31
C THR A 110 16.41 3.96 1.87
N GLU A 111 17.33 3.03 1.55
CA GLU A 111 18.05 2.95 0.26
C GLU A 111 17.68 1.73 -0.60
N LEU A 112 16.99 0.75 -0.04
CA LEU A 112 16.47 -0.42 -0.74
C LEU A 112 14.95 -0.47 -0.61
N SER A 113 14.27 -0.49 -1.76
CA SER A 113 12.81 -0.52 -1.85
C SER A 113 12.32 -1.82 -2.46
N ALA A 114 11.10 -2.19 -2.09
CA ALA A 114 10.30 -3.15 -2.85
C ALA A 114 9.50 -2.40 -3.91
N TYR A 115 9.32 -3.05 -5.07
CA TYR A 115 8.59 -2.50 -6.20
C TYR A 115 7.54 -3.48 -6.69
N LEU A 116 6.38 -2.95 -7.08
CA LEU A 116 5.30 -3.68 -7.72
C LEU A 116 4.82 -2.90 -8.94
N VAL A 117 4.88 -3.54 -10.10
CA VAL A 117 4.48 -2.95 -11.38
C VAL A 117 3.23 -3.63 -11.89
N PHE A 118 2.31 -2.81 -12.36
CA PHE A 118 1.11 -3.28 -13.02
C PHE A 118 0.78 -2.46 -14.28
N GLU A 119 0.02 -3.07 -15.16
CA GLU A 119 -0.37 -2.56 -16.47
C GLU A 119 -1.89 -2.61 -16.65
N GLY A 120 -2.43 -1.60 -17.33
CA GLY A 120 -3.85 -1.34 -17.41
C GLY A 120 -4.34 -0.51 -16.24
N GLU A 121 -5.58 -0.73 -15.83
CA GLU A 121 -6.11 -0.05 -14.65
C GLU A 121 -5.44 -0.59 -13.38
N PRO A 122 -5.04 0.27 -12.43
CA PRO A 122 -4.55 -0.15 -11.12
C PRO A 122 -5.58 -1.00 -10.36
N PRO A 123 -5.15 -1.87 -9.44
CA PRO A 123 -6.08 -2.44 -8.47
C PRO A 123 -6.65 -1.29 -7.59
N GLN A 124 -7.91 -1.42 -7.14
CA GLN A 124 -8.56 -0.39 -6.32
C GLN A 124 -7.77 -0.03 -5.06
N TYR A 125 -7.03 -0.98 -4.51
CA TYR A 125 -6.13 -0.77 -3.39
C TYR A 125 -4.89 -1.64 -3.52
N ILE A 126 -3.84 -1.21 -2.84
CA ILE A 126 -2.64 -2.00 -2.58
C ILE A 126 -2.33 -1.85 -1.10
N SER A 127 -1.99 -2.96 -0.44
CA SER A 127 -1.50 -2.92 0.93
C SER A 127 -0.10 -3.47 1.04
N PHE A 128 0.61 -3.07 2.08
CA PHE A 128 1.96 -3.46 2.38
C PHE A 128 2.12 -3.69 3.87
N GLY A 129 2.95 -4.67 4.23
CA GLY A 129 3.12 -5.08 5.61
C GLY A 129 4.36 -5.93 5.85
N GLN A 130 4.62 -6.23 7.11
CA GLN A 130 5.64 -7.21 7.53
C GLN A 130 4.96 -8.51 7.97
N ALA A 131 5.62 -9.64 7.77
CA ALA A 131 5.19 -10.95 8.26
C ALA A 131 5.97 -11.35 9.52
N ARG A 132 5.31 -12.06 10.44
CA ARG A 132 5.97 -12.63 11.63
C ARG A 132 6.79 -13.85 11.27
N GLU A 133 6.35 -14.61 10.28
CA GLU A 133 6.97 -15.86 9.86
C GLU A 133 7.62 -15.70 8.49
N VAL A 134 8.58 -16.59 8.20
CA VAL A 134 9.35 -16.55 6.96
C VAL A 134 8.44 -16.66 5.74
N ASP A 135 7.42 -17.52 5.75
CA ASP A 135 6.50 -17.72 4.60
C ASP A 135 5.06 -17.25 4.88
N GLY A 136 4.85 -16.66 6.05
CA GLY A 136 3.53 -16.26 6.53
C GLY A 136 2.97 -15.02 5.81
N PRO A 137 1.65 -14.77 6.00
CA PRO A 137 1.02 -13.52 5.59
C PRO A 137 1.53 -12.36 6.46
N PRO A 138 1.36 -11.10 6.02
CA PRO A 138 1.68 -9.97 6.86
C PRO A 138 0.74 -9.89 8.07
N TYR A 139 1.30 -9.51 9.22
CA TYR A 139 0.56 -9.39 10.48
C TYR A 139 0.07 -7.95 10.76
N GLU A 140 0.69 -6.97 10.09
CA GLU A 140 0.34 -5.54 10.12
C GLU A 140 0.27 -5.06 8.68
N LEU A 141 -0.71 -4.19 8.39
CA LEU A 141 -0.96 -3.69 7.04
C LEU A 141 -1.22 -2.19 7.04
N GLU A 142 -0.58 -1.52 6.10
CA GLU A 142 -0.93 -0.17 5.66
C GLU A 142 -1.28 -0.24 4.18
N GLY A 143 -2.23 0.56 3.72
CA GLY A 143 -2.63 0.53 2.32
C GLY A 143 -2.94 1.90 1.76
N ILE A 144 -2.79 2.00 0.45
CA ILE A 144 -3.21 3.15 -0.34
C ILE A 144 -4.36 2.71 -1.24
N THR A 145 -5.30 3.64 -1.47
CA THR A 145 -6.36 3.48 -2.47
C THR A 145 -5.90 4.18 -3.74
N LEU A 146 -5.95 3.47 -4.87
CA LEU A 146 -5.69 4.04 -6.18
C LEU A 146 -7.07 4.40 -6.72
N GLY A 147 -7.49 5.65 -6.48
CA GLY A 147 -8.87 6.08 -6.67
C GLY A 147 -9.39 5.81 -8.08
N ASN A 148 -10.68 5.46 -8.17
CA ASN A 148 -11.40 5.53 -9.43
C ASN A 148 -11.65 7.02 -9.72
N ASN A 149 -11.08 7.55 -10.80
CA ASN A 149 -11.58 8.81 -11.37
C ASN A 149 -12.95 8.55 -12.01
N THR A 150 -14.00 8.39 -11.20
CA THR A 150 -15.37 8.68 -11.63
C THR A 150 -15.75 10.07 -11.14
N HIS A 151 -14.90 11.07 -11.39
CA HIS A 151 -15.37 12.44 -11.50
C HIS A 151 -15.80 12.67 -12.95
N ASN A 152 -16.97 12.14 -13.31
CA ASN A 152 -17.76 12.76 -14.35
C ASN A 152 -18.26 14.07 -13.74
N HIS A 153 -17.51 15.16 -13.95
CA HIS A 153 -18.08 16.48 -13.76
C HIS A 153 -19.23 16.63 -14.77
N PRO A 154 -20.45 17.00 -14.32
CA PRO A 154 -21.55 17.34 -15.21
C PRO A 154 -21.25 18.58 -16.04
#